data_AF-G0UY51-F1
#
_entry.id   AF-G0UY51-F1
#
_cell.length_a   1.000
_cell.length_b   1.000
_cell.length_c   1.000
_cell.angle_alpha   90.00
_cell.angle_beta   90.00
_cell.angle_gamma   90.00
#
_symmetry.space_group_name_H-M   'P 1'
#
loop_
_entity.id
_entity.type
_entity.pdbx_description
1 polymer ?
#
loop_
_entity_poly.entity_id
_entity_poly.type
_entity_poly.pdbx_seq_one_letter_code
_entity_poly.pdbx_strand_id
1 'polypeptide(L)'
;MERERDNGYLTPSWNVSGVRLAFAKFLESAPSLTTTHVSPRNFLSELKKMREDQSYRMCLMNGEYGQCHIKNGAPCLFVGDLPPEDTGEEGTSEVKDASRDDKNSVWSVFKQAVKIEAHSLIVFKGVWFASRVEVTGSGPVFFNECLFGAATHRSHRDAPSPAFASVHASVGGLCAFSECEFIHNCGSVGEAGGCEVPVLIGTGQTKLNVHNSSFFGSGIVSTAIMLSENALLEAENVSITRCGSHSLVVSDTSSALVFRSVFSQSNGGIWVKNNGQLEIR
;
A
#
# COMPACT_ATOMS: atom_id res chain seq x y z
N MET A 1 5.64 -30.66 42.53
CA MET A 1 4.81 -30.93 41.34
C MET A 1 4.33 -29.57 40.87
N GLU A 2 5.16 -28.93 40.04
CA GLU A 2 4.88 -28.65 38.60
C GLU A 2 3.92 -27.44 38.52
N ARG A 3 4.39 -26.19 38.42
CA ARG A 3 5.07 -25.53 37.29
C ARG A 3 4.43 -25.88 35.93
N GLU A 4 3.26 -25.30 35.66
CA GLU A 4 2.91 -24.94 34.28
C GLU A 4 3.65 -23.65 33.95
N ARG A 5 4.74 -23.79 33.18
CA ARG A 5 5.33 -22.69 32.43
C ARG A 5 4.53 -22.54 31.15
N ASP A 6 3.71 -21.52 31.09
CA ASP A 6 3.09 -21.10 29.85
C ASP A 6 4.10 -20.25 29.06
N ASN A 7 5.01 -20.93 28.38
CA ASN A 7 5.93 -20.36 27.40
C ASN A 7 5.47 -20.81 26.01
N GLY A 8 4.66 -20.00 25.34
CA GLY A 8 4.14 -20.29 24.00
C GLY A 8 3.68 -19.01 23.29
N TYR A 9 4.63 -18.19 22.87
CA TYR A 9 4.41 -17.08 21.94
C TYR A 9 3.87 -17.59 20.58
N LEU A 10 3.05 -16.74 19.91
CA LEU A 10 2.49 -16.82 18.54
C LEU A 10 1.19 -17.67 18.40
N THR A 11 -0.01 -17.13 18.23
CA THR A 11 -0.48 -16.38 17.04
C THR A 11 -1.93 -15.88 17.24
N PRO A 12 -2.29 -14.66 16.82
CA PRO A 12 -3.67 -14.36 16.41
C PRO A 12 -3.94 -15.00 15.04
N SER A 13 -5.04 -15.71 14.89
CA SER A 13 -5.41 -16.62 13.78
C SER A 13 -5.74 -15.98 12.42
N TRP A 14 -5.07 -14.89 12.03
CA TRP A 14 -5.23 -14.28 10.70
C TRP A 14 -4.21 -14.84 9.71
N ASN A 15 -4.17 -16.17 9.54
CA ASN A 15 -3.36 -16.78 8.49
C ASN A 15 -3.70 -16.08 7.16
N VAL A 16 -2.68 -15.67 6.39
CA VAL A 16 -2.79 -15.06 5.05
C VAL A 16 -3.90 -15.69 4.21
N SER A 17 -4.07 -17.02 4.28
CA SER A 17 -5.14 -17.76 3.60
C SER A 17 -6.56 -17.30 3.99
N GLY A 18 -6.81 -17.04 5.28
CA GLY A 18 -8.09 -16.54 5.80
C GLY A 18 -8.35 -15.08 5.40
N VAL A 19 -7.32 -14.24 5.40
CA VAL A 19 -7.39 -12.84 4.93
C VAL A 19 -7.75 -12.81 3.45
N ARG A 20 -7.07 -13.62 2.63
CA ARG A 20 -7.35 -13.75 1.20
C ARG A 20 -8.76 -14.28 0.92
N LEU A 21 -9.22 -15.27 1.67
CA LEU A 21 -10.58 -15.80 1.51
C LEU A 21 -11.64 -14.76 1.88
N ALA A 22 -11.46 -14.01 2.97
CA ALA A 22 -12.36 -12.94 3.37
C ALA A 22 -12.40 -11.83 2.30
N PHE A 23 -11.25 -11.49 1.75
CA PHE A 23 -11.12 -10.51 0.67
C PHE A 23 -11.84 -10.95 -0.61
N ALA A 24 -11.58 -12.18 -1.07
CA ALA A 24 -12.23 -12.75 -2.26
C ALA A 24 -13.75 -12.75 -2.12
N LYS A 25 -14.27 -13.21 -0.96
CA LYS A 25 -15.71 -13.18 -0.66
C LYS A 25 -16.29 -11.77 -0.68
N PHE A 26 -15.55 -10.78 -0.17
CA PHE A 26 -16.00 -9.40 -0.23
C PHE A 26 -16.07 -8.90 -1.68
N LEU A 27 -15.05 -9.15 -2.49
CA LEU A 27 -15.06 -8.78 -3.92
C LEU A 27 -16.19 -9.46 -4.70
N GLU A 28 -16.49 -10.72 -4.40
CA GLU A 28 -17.64 -11.45 -4.98
C GLU A 28 -18.98 -10.80 -4.59
N SER A 29 -19.06 -10.27 -3.36
CA SER A 29 -20.26 -9.56 -2.88
C SER A 29 -20.35 -8.10 -3.35
N ALA A 30 -19.26 -7.53 -3.89
CA ALA A 30 -19.16 -6.12 -4.25
C ALA A 30 -20.23 -5.60 -5.24
N PRO A 31 -20.77 -6.41 -6.18
CA PRO A 31 -21.88 -5.97 -7.04
C PRO A 31 -23.17 -5.62 -6.27
N SER A 32 -23.34 -6.10 -5.04
CA SER A 32 -24.50 -5.76 -4.20
C SER A 32 -24.39 -4.39 -3.52
N LEU A 33 -23.22 -3.74 -3.58
CA LEU A 33 -22.97 -2.45 -2.96
C LEU A 33 -23.56 -1.30 -3.77
N THR A 34 -23.84 -0.18 -3.10
CA THR A 34 -24.31 1.04 -3.76
C THR A 34 -23.21 1.57 -4.68
N THR A 35 -23.42 1.47 -5.99
CA THR A 35 -22.38 1.81 -6.97
C THR A 35 -22.46 3.28 -7.36
N THR A 36 -21.33 3.97 -7.27
CA THR A 36 -21.16 5.38 -7.68
C THR A 36 -19.95 5.50 -8.59
N HIS A 37 -20.14 6.05 -9.79
CA HIS A 37 -19.03 6.39 -10.67
C HIS A 37 -18.51 7.78 -10.33
N VAL A 38 -17.21 7.87 -10.06
CA VAL A 38 -16.56 9.10 -9.62
C VAL A 38 -15.40 9.43 -10.54
N SER A 39 -15.28 10.72 -10.85
CA SER A 39 -14.19 11.32 -11.58
C SER A 39 -13.39 12.21 -10.63
N PRO A 40 -12.17 12.63 -11.01
CA PRO A 40 -11.43 13.63 -10.25
C PRO A 40 -12.24 14.88 -9.85
N ARG A 41 -13.14 15.34 -10.72
CA ARG A 41 -13.91 16.58 -10.53
C ARG A 41 -15.01 16.47 -9.46
N ASN A 42 -15.63 15.31 -9.32
CA ASN A 42 -16.74 15.10 -8.37
C ASN A 42 -16.38 14.19 -7.19
N PHE A 43 -15.16 13.63 -7.15
CA PHE A 43 -14.76 12.72 -6.08
C PHE A 43 -15.03 13.25 -4.67
N LEU A 44 -14.59 14.48 -4.37
CA LEU A 44 -14.78 15.07 -3.05
C LEU A 44 -16.25 15.35 -2.71
N SER A 45 -17.10 15.64 -3.71
CA SER A 45 -18.52 15.85 -3.47
C SER A 45 -19.25 14.52 -3.25
N GLU A 46 -18.85 13.45 -3.94
CA GLU A 46 -19.39 12.11 -3.73
C GLU A 46 -18.93 11.50 -2.40
N LEU A 47 -17.67 11.70 -1.99
CA LEU A 47 -17.20 11.33 -0.66
C LEU A 47 -18.05 11.96 0.45
N LYS A 48 -18.41 13.25 0.32
CA LYS A 48 -19.27 13.94 1.31
C LYS A 48 -20.71 13.41 1.36
N LYS A 49 -21.17 12.72 0.31
CA LYS A 49 -22.51 12.12 0.26
C LYS A 49 -22.55 10.71 0.85
N MET A 50 -21.40 10.12 1.13
CA MET A 50 -21.33 8.80 1.76
C MET A 50 -21.96 8.86 3.15
N ARG A 51 -22.94 7.99 3.37
CA ARG A 51 -23.53 7.79 4.69
C ARG A 51 -22.74 6.74 5.45
N GLU A 52 -22.61 6.91 6.76
CA GLU A 52 -21.84 6.00 7.60
C GLU A 52 -22.47 4.61 7.69
N ASP A 53 -23.78 4.47 7.50
CA ASP A 53 -24.55 3.23 7.61
C ASP A 53 -24.75 2.49 6.28
N GLN A 54 -24.24 3.03 5.17
CA GLN A 54 -24.45 2.50 3.84
C GLN A 54 -23.14 2.01 3.21
N SER A 55 -23.20 0.83 2.57
CA SER A 55 -22.05 0.26 1.88
C SER A 55 -21.95 0.74 0.43
N TYR A 56 -20.74 1.12 0.00
CA TYR A 56 -20.50 1.76 -1.29
C TYR A 56 -19.46 1.02 -2.14
N ARG A 57 -19.67 1.07 -3.45
CA ARG A 57 -18.68 0.76 -4.48
C ARG A 57 -18.42 2.00 -5.31
N MET A 58 -17.28 2.64 -5.10
CA MET A 58 -16.81 3.80 -5.84
C MET A 58 -15.94 3.37 -7.01
N CYS A 59 -16.48 3.49 -8.22
CA CYS A 59 -15.76 3.23 -9.46
C CYS A 59 -15.03 4.51 -9.88
N LEU A 60 -13.72 4.54 -9.66
CA LEU A 60 -12.85 5.65 -9.98
C LEU A 60 -12.55 5.66 -11.47
N MET A 61 -12.95 6.73 -12.15
CA MET A 61 -12.49 7.02 -13.51
C MET A 61 -11.03 7.40 -13.48
N ASN A 62 -10.32 7.02 -14.54
CA ASN A 62 -8.94 7.40 -14.75
C ASN A 62 -8.71 8.92 -14.69
N GLY A 63 -7.63 9.31 -14.00
CA GLY A 63 -7.29 10.70 -13.76
C GLY A 63 -6.67 10.96 -12.39
N GLU A 64 -6.44 12.24 -12.10
CA GLU A 64 -5.67 12.69 -10.94
C GLU A 64 -6.58 13.21 -9.83
N TYR A 65 -6.62 12.47 -8.72
CA TYR A 65 -7.34 12.82 -7.51
C TYR A 65 -6.45 13.67 -6.60
N GLY A 66 -7.00 14.78 -6.13
CA GLY A 66 -6.35 15.66 -5.17
C GLY A 66 -6.32 15.09 -3.75
N GLN A 67 -5.86 15.91 -2.81
CA GLN A 67 -5.85 15.57 -1.39
C GLN A 67 -7.26 15.24 -0.91
N CYS A 68 -7.39 14.15 -0.17
CA CYS A 68 -8.68 13.71 0.35
C CYS A 68 -8.56 13.05 1.72
N HIS A 69 -9.70 13.04 2.42
CA HIS A 69 -9.90 12.28 3.64
C HIS A 69 -11.07 11.33 3.40
N ILE A 70 -10.79 10.04 3.41
CA ILE A 70 -11.75 8.96 3.22
C ILE A 70 -12.09 8.39 4.60
N LYS A 71 -13.36 8.45 4.96
CA LYS A 71 -13.88 7.90 6.22
C LYS A 71 -15.10 7.04 5.91
N ASN A 72 -15.20 5.88 6.56
CA ASN A 72 -16.36 5.00 6.42
C ASN A 72 -16.90 4.53 7.77
N GLY A 73 -18.21 4.29 7.84
CA GLY A 73 -18.85 3.54 8.94
C GLY A 73 -19.35 2.15 8.51
N ALA A 74 -19.42 1.90 7.20
CA ALA A 74 -19.88 0.66 6.59
C ALA A 74 -18.93 0.21 5.46
N PRO A 75 -19.00 -1.05 5.00
CA PRO A 75 -18.07 -1.57 4.00
C PRO A 75 -18.01 -0.74 2.71
N CYS A 76 -16.80 -0.40 2.26
CA CYS A 76 -16.57 0.42 1.06
C CYS A 76 -15.51 -0.22 0.14
N LEU A 77 -15.77 -0.19 -1.16
CA LEU A 77 -14.84 -0.58 -2.21
C LEU A 77 -14.54 0.62 -3.11
N PHE A 78 -13.28 0.98 -3.25
CA PHE A 78 -12.77 1.91 -4.24
C PHE A 78 -12.06 1.09 -5.32
N VAL A 79 -12.54 1.16 -6.55
CA VAL A 79 -11.98 0.40 -7.68
C VAL A 79 -11.56 1.37 -8.77
N GLY A 80 -10.28 1.35 -9.13
CA GLY A 80 -9.78 2.04 -10.32
C GLY A 80 -10.15 1.30 -11.59
N ASP A 81 -10.40 2.04 -12.65
CA ASP A 81 -10.35 1.48 -14.00
C ASP A 81 -8.92 0.97 -14.26
N LEU A 82 -8.77 -0.34 -14.49
CA LEU A 82 -7.46 -0.93 -14.76
C LEU A 82 -6.93 -0.36 -16.09
N PRO A 83 -5.61 -0.08 -16.17
CA PRO A 83 -5.01 0.19 -17.47
C PRO A 83 -5.22 -1.02 -18.39
N PRO A 84 -5.47 -0.82 -19.71
CA PRO A 84 -5.41 -1.93 -20.64
C PRO A 84 -4.03 -2.58 -20.52
N GLU A 85 -4.01 -3.91 -20.44
CA GLU A 85 -2.77 -4.67 -20.51
C GLU A 85 -2.04 -4.28 -21.80
N ASP A 86 -0.78 -3.86 -21.71
CA ASP A 86 0.10 -3.67 -22.85
C ASP A 86 0.28 -5.03 -23.54
N THR A 87 -0.66 -5.41 -24.41
CA THR A 87 -0.44 -6.45 -25.41
C THR A 87 0.63 -5.90 -26.33
N GLY A 88 1.87 -6.33 -26.11
CA GLY A 88 3.02 -5.93 -26.93
C GLY A 88 2.78 -6.24 -28.40
N GLU A 89 2.29 -5.26 -29.14
CA GLU A 89 2.38 -5.22 -30.59
C GLU A 89 3.57 -4.35 -30.96
N GLU A 90 4.67 -5.00 -31.38
CA GLU A 90 5.74 -4.36 -32.13
C GLU A 90 5.16 -3.84 -33.46
N GLY A 91 4.68 -2.59 -33.46
CA GLY A 91 4.24 -1.87 -34.65
C GLY A 91 5.23 -0.77 -35.03
N THR A 92 5.85 -0.90 -36.19
CA THR A 92 6.84 0.02 -36.77
C THR A 92 6.38 1.47 -36.93
N SER A 93 7.38 2.36 -36.84
CA SER A 93 7.38 3.82 -36.97
C SER A 93 6.36 4.48 -37.89
N GLU A 94 5.81 5.63 -37.47
CA GLU A 94 5.88 6.88 -38.23
C GLU A 94 5.52 8.11 -37.36
N VAL A 95 6.32 9.18 -37.53
CA VAL A 95 6.22 10.46 -36.81
C VAL A 95 5.01 11.25 -37.30
N LYS A 96 4.11 11.63 -36.39
CA LYS A 96 3.28 12.85 -36.54
C LYS A 96 3.19 13.60 -35.22
N ASP A 97 3.76 14.80 -35.22
CA ASP A 97 3.51 15.86 -34.25
C ASP A 97 2.01 16.12 -34.14
N ALA A 98 1.45 15.80 -32.98
CA ALA A 98 0.17 16.30 -32.52
C ALA A 98 0.40 17.00 -31.17
N SER A 99 0.09 18.29 -31.20
CA SER A 99 0.15 19.26 -30.11
C SER A 99 -0.53 18.78 -28.83
N ARG A 100 0.12 19.13 -27.71
CA ARG A 100 -0.39 19.23 -26.33
C ARG A 100 -1.91 19.36 -26.21
N ASP A 101 -2.52 18.38 -25.54
CA ASP A 101 -3.56 18.55 -24.52
C ASP A 101 -3.70 17.24 -23.72
N ASP A 102 -3.85 17.36 -22.40
CA ASP A 102 -4.16 16.34 -21.38
C ASP A 102 -4.14 14.86 -21.83
N LYS A 103 -2.97 14.22 -21.78
CA LYS A 103 -2.87 12.77 -21.97
C LYS A 103 -3.23 12.04 -20.68
N ASN A 104 -4.50 11.63 -20.61
CA ASN A 104 -5.12 10.64 -19.72
C ASN A 104 -4.11 9.77 -18.98
N SER A 105 -3.96 9.99 -17.67
CA SER A 105 -3.39 8.99 -16.79
C SER A 105 -4.14 7.68 -17.03
N VAL A 106 -3.43 6.59 -17.31
CA VAL A 106 -4.02 5.25 -17.51
C VAL A 106 -4.53 4.66 -16.18
N TRP A 107 -4.31 5.38 -15.08
CA TRP A 107 -4.66 5.00 -13.73
C TRP A 107 -5.55 6.05 -13.07
N SER A 108 -6.30 5.60 -12.06
CA SER A 108 -6.86 6.45 -11.01
C SER A 108 -5.78 6.76 -9.96
N VAL A 109 -5.25 7.99 -9.98
CA VAL A 109 -4.04 8.38 -9.25
C VAL A 109 -4.34 9.37 -8.15
N PHE A 110 -4.02 9.02 -6.91
CA PHE A 110 -3.94 9.98 -5.81
C PHE A 110 -2.55 10.60 -5.76
N LYS A 111 -2.39 11.78 -6.37
CA LYS A 111 -1.10 12.49 -6.43
C LYS A 111 -0.71 13.20 -5.15
N GLN A 112 -1.68 13.51 -4.30
CA GLN A 112 -1.49 14.19 -3.03
C GLN A 112 -1.77 13.24 -1.87
N ALA A 113 -1.43 13.67 -0.66
CA ALA A 113 -1.60 12.83 0.53
C ALA A 113 -3.06 12.42 0.73
N VAL A 114 -3.27 11.15 1.07
CA VAL A 114 -4.58 10.55 1.36
C VAL A 114 -4.64 10.17 2.83
N LYS A 115 -5.70 10.59 3.51
CA LYS A 115 -6.00 10.13 4.87
C LYS A 115 -7.16 9.15 4.80
N ILE A 116 -7.04 8.03 5.50
CA ILE A 116 -8.02 6.96 5.58
C ILE A 116 -8.33 6.74 7.07
N GLU A 117 -9.56 7.00 7.47
CA GLU A 117 -10.09 6.76 8.82
C GLU A 117 -11.12 5.65 8.75
N ALA A 118 -10.68 4.41 8.94
CA ALA A 118 -11.52 3.22 8.76
C ALA A 118 -12.23 2.83 10.05
N HIS A 119 -13.56 2.81 10.05
CA HIS A 119 -14.37 2.23 11.14
C HIS A 119 -15.09 0.94 10.71
N SER A 120 -15.08 0.64 9.42
CA SER A 120 -15.52 -0.63 8.83
C SER A 120 -14.58 -1.01 7.68
N LEU A 121 -14.85 -2.11 6.99
CA LEU A 121 -14.02 -2.59 5.88
C LEU A 121 -13.86 -1.52 4.77
N ILE A 122 -12.63 -1.14 4.44
CA ILE A 122 -12.33 -0.37 3.23
C ILE A 122 -11.41 -1.18 2.33
N VAL A 123 -11.74 -1.25 1.05
CA VAL A 123 -10.90 -1.88 0.03
C VAL A 123 -10.54 -0.86 -1.05
N PHE A 124 -9.28 -0.85 -1.46
CA PHE A 124 -8.80 -0.21 -2.68
C PHE A 124 -8.32 -1.30 -3.64
N LYS A 125 -8.81 -1.28 -4.87
CA LYS A 125 -8.39 -2.19 -5.94
C LYS A 125 -7.95 -1.42 -7.18
N GLY A 126 -6.75 -1.68 -7.71
CA GLY A 126 -6.30 -1.07 -8.97
C GLY A 126 -6.07 0.44 -8.87
N VAL A 127 -5.64 0.93 -7.71
CA VAL A 127 -5.46 2.37 -7.44
C VAL A 127 -3.98 2.70 -7.28
N TRP A 128 -3.56 3.83 -7.85
CA TRP A 128 -2.19 4.33 -7.69
C TRP A 128 -2.15 5.46 -6.65
N PHE A 129 -1.34 5.29 -5.60
CA PHE A 129 -1.01 6.30 -4.61
C PHE A 129 0.41 6.83 -4.87
N ALA A 130 0.52 8.02 -5.46
CA ALA A 130 1.81 8.62 -5.77
C ALA A 130 2.39 9.45 -4.60
N SER A 131 1.69 9.53 -3.47
CA SER A 131 2.09 10.29 -2.28
C SER A 131 1.77 9.51 -1.00
N ARG A 132 1.88 10.18 0.15
CA ARG A 132 1.68 9.60 1.47
C ARG A 132 0.23 9.13 1.69
N VAL A 133 0.07 7.93 2.24
CA VAL A 133 -1.19 7.38 2.71
C VAL A 133 -1.13 7.21 4.23
N GLU A 134 -2.03 7.88 4.94
CA GLU A 134 -2.18 7.74 6.40
C GLU A 134 -3.42 6.88 6.67
N VAL A 135 -3.25 5.74 7.34
CA VAL A 135 -4.33 4.81 7.69
C VAL A 135 -4.49 4.76 9.20
N THR A 136 -5.70 5.08 9.66
CA THR A 136 -6.08 5.11 11.08
C THR A 136 -7.47 4.51 11.28
N GLY A 137 -7.87 4.32 12.54
CA GLY A 137 -9.20 3.82 12.90
C GLY A 137 -9.16 2.42 13.51
N SER A 138 -10.28 1.72 13.46
CA SER A 138 -10.46 0.37 14.05
C SER A 138 -10.91 -0.70 13.05
N GLY A 139 -11.43 -0.27 11.89
CA GLY A 139 -11.86 -1.15 10.81
C GLY A 139 -10.69 -1.68 9.97
N PRO A 140 -10.87 -2.79 9.25
CA PRO A 140 -9.81 -3.34 8.41
C PRO A 140 -9.70 -2.59 7.06
N VAL A 141 -8.49 -2.44 6.57
CA VAL A 141 -8.18 -1.79 5.28
C VAL A 141 -7.41 -2.75 4.38
N PHE A 142 -7.81 -2.85 3.12
CA PHE A 142 -7.17 -3.71 2.14
C PHE A 142 -6.78 -2.91 0.91
N PHE A 143 -5.54 -3.11 0.46
CA PHE A 143 -5.04 -2.65 -0.81
C PHE A 143 -4.75 -3.88 -1.67
N ASN A 144 -5.30 -3.91 -2.88
CA ASN A 144 -5.13 -5.03 -3.81
C ASN A 144 -4.79 -4.51 -5.20
N GLU A 145 -3.76 -5.06 -5.84
CA GLU A 145 -3.34 -4.61 -7.18
C GLU A 145 -3.08 -3.09 -7.20
N CYS A 146 -2.60 -2.54 -6.07
CA CYS A 146 -2.32 -1.12 -5.90
C CYS A 146 -0.85 -0.81 -6.16
N LEU A 147 -0.60 0.36 -6.74
CA LEU A 147 0.74 0.92 -6.91
C LEU A 147 0.98 2.02 -5.87
N PHE A 148 2.15 2.03 -5.26
CA PHE A 148 2.61 3.09 -4.38
C PHE A 148 3.93 3.66 -4.90
N GLY A 149 4.00 4.98 -5.09
CA GLY A 149 5.23 5.67 -5.47
C GLY A 149 5.30 6.02 -6.95
N ALA A 150 6.45 5.82 -7.60
CA ALA A 150 6.67 6.22 -8.99
C ALA A 150 6.08 5.20 -9.98
N ALA A 151 5.51 5.67 -11.09
CA ALA A 151 5.14 4.79 -12.19
C ALA A 151 6.40 4.24 -12.89
N THR A 152 6.41 2.95 -13.17
CA THR A 152 7.51 2.23 -13.84
C THR A 152 7.66 2.54 -15.34
N HIS A 153 6.79 3.36 -15.93
CA HIS A 153 6.90 3.71 -17.35
C HIS A 153 7.78 4.94 -17.61
N ARG A 154 8.73 4.68 -18.51
CA ARG A 154 9.86 5.48 -18.97
C ARG A 154 9.51 6.91 -19.41
N SER A 155 10.52 7.76 -19.25
CA SER A 155 10.78 9.01 -19.98
C SER A 155 9.74 10.13 -19.89
N HIS A 156 9.93 11.02 -18.91
CA HIS A 156 9.93 12.45 -19.22
C HIS A 156 10.93 13.14 -18.31
N ARG A 157 11.95 13.77 -18.92
CA ARG A 157 13.09 14.41 -18.24
C ARG A 157 12.75 15.73 -17.54
N ASP A 158 11.50 16.22 -17.61
CA ASP A 158 11.20 17.62 -17.29
C ASP A 158 10.02 17.84 -16.32
N ALA A 159 9.56 16.80 -15.61
CA ALA A 159 8.61 16.99 -14.51
C ALA A 159 9.20 16.45 -13.20
N PRO A 160 9.05 17.16 -12.06
CA PRO A 160 9.37 16.58 -10.76
C PRO A 160 8.47 15.35 -10.56
N SER A 161 9.04 14.17 -10.76
CA SER A 161 8.38 12.91 -10.42
C SER A 161 8.03 12.98 -8.94
N PRO A 162 6.82 12.56 -8.51
CA PRO A 162 6.54 12.40 -7.10
C PRO A 162 7.65 11.54 -6.49
N ALA A 163 8.42 12.15 -5.60
CA ALA A 163 9.72 11.62 -5.17
C ALA A 163 9.56 10.45 -4.19
N PHE A 164 8.40 10.32 -3.56
CA PHE A 164 8.23 9.37 -2.47
C PHE A 164 6.74 9.17 -2.11
N ALA A 165 6.26 7.93 -2.15
CA ALA A 165 5.03 7.51 -1.47
C ALA A 165 5.40 6.66 -0.26
N SER A 166 4.69 6.86 0.85
CA SER A 166 4.76 5.99 2.03
C SER A 166 3.38 5.70 2.56
N VAL A 167 3.23 4.55 3.21
CA VAL A 167 2.01 4.15 3.90
C VAL A 167 2.30 4.08 5.39
N HIS A 168 1.57 4.87 6.16
CA HIS A 168 1.68 4.95 7.62
C HIS A 168 0.41 4.34 8.20
N ALA A 169 0.49 3.13 8.71
CA ALA A 169 -0.63 2.42 9.31
C ALA A 169 -0.54 2.45 10.84
N SER A 170 -1.54 3.07 11.45
CA SER A 170 -1.77 3.11 12.89
C SER A 170 -3.25 2.82 13.15
N VAL A 171 -3.64 1.57 12.87
CA VAL A 171 -5.02 1.09 12.94
C VAL A 171 -5.13 0.06 14.06
N GLY A 172 -6.22 0.08 14.82
CA GLY A 172 -6.52 -0.95 15.84
C GLY A 172 -6.92 -2.32 15.25
N GLY A 173 -6.67 -2.52 13.96
CA GLY A 173 -7.17 -3.64 13.15
C GLY A 173 -6.15 -4.11 12.13
N LEU A 174 -6.67 -4.72 11.06
CA LEU A 174 -5.88 -5.29 9.96
C LEU A 174 -5.65 -4.24 8.86
N CYS A 175 -4.42 -4.11 8.40
CA CYS A 175 -4.08 -3.39 7.16
C CYS A 175 -3.34 -4.37 6.23
N ALA A 176 -4.01 -4.75 5.14
CA ALA A 176 -3.54 -5.81 4.25
C ALA A 176 -3.17 -5.27 2.86
N PHE A 177 -2.12 -5.83 2.28
CA PHE A 177 -1.59 -5.51 0.96
C PHE A 177 -1.42 -6.81 0.18
N SER A 178 -2.11 -6.94 -0.95
CA SER A 178 -2.03 -8.11 -1.81
C SER A 178 -1.72 -7.68 -3.24
N GLU A 179 -0.73 -8.31 -3.86
CA GLU A 179 -0.39 -8.03 -5.27
C GLU A 179 -0.08 -6.52 -5.48
N CYS A 180 0.49 -5.87 -4.46
CA CYS A 180 0.83 -4.47 -4.50
C CYS A 180 2.29 -4.27 -4.94
N GLU A 181 2.54 -3.16 -5.63
CA GLU A 181 3.89 -2.73 -5.98
C GLU A 181 4.22 -1.42 -5.26
N PHE A 182 5.39 -1.38 -4.63
CA PHE A 182 5.93 -0.21 -3.96
C PHE A 182 7.22 0.19 -4.68
N ILE A 183 7.17 1.30 -5.42
CA ILE A 183 8.21 1.70 -6.36
C ILE A 183 8.76 3.06 -5.95
N HIS A 184 10.01 3.07 -5.50
CA HIS A 184 10.67 4.26 -4.97
C HIS A 184 11.73 4.77 -5.94
N ASN A 185 11.61 6.04 -6.30
CA ASN A 185 12.63 6.77 -7.03
C ASN A 185 13.14 7.90 -6.14
N CYS A 186 13.96 7.54 -5.15
CA CYS A 186 14.63 8.56 -4.34
C CYS A 186 15.74 9.16 -5.21
N GLY A 187 15.73 10.48 -5.38
CA GLY A 187 16.68 11.20 -6.23
C GLY A 187 18.15 10.87 -5.95
N SER A 188 19.00 11.17 -6.93
CA SER A 188 20.44 10.94 -6.85
C SER A 188 21.10 11.68 -5.67
N VAL A 189 22.10 11.01 -5.09
CA VAL A 189 23.04 11.46 -4.04
C VAL A 189 23.21 12.98 -3.97
N GLY A 190 22.63 13.62 -2.94
CA GLY A 190 22.80 15.06 -2.74
C GLY A 190 22.10 15.66 -1.52
N GLU A 191 20.93 15.16 -1.12
CA GLU A 191 20.19 15.69 0.04
C GLU A 191 20.36 14.79 1.27
N ALA A 192 21.61 14.63 1.73
CA ALA A 192 21.89 14.03 3.02
C ALA A 192 21.30 14.92 4.12
N GLY A 193 20.20 14.46 4.74
CA GLY A 193 19.50 15.20 5.81
C GLY A 193 17.99 15.00 5.83
N GLY A 194 17.39 14.49 4.74
CA GLY A 194 15.99 14.07 4.74
C GLY A 194 15.81 12.79 5.55
N CYS A 195 14.98 12.83 6.59
CA CYS A 195 14.71 11.69 7.46
C CYS A 195 14.42 10.41 6.65
N GLU A 196 14.99 9.28 7.08
CA GLU A 196 14.62 7.94 6.60
C GLU A 196 13.13 7.74 6.82
N VAL A 197 12.29 8.03 5.81
CA VAL A 197 10.87 7.66 5.89
C VAL A 197 10.76 6.25 5.32
N PRO A 198 10.34 5.26 6.12
CA PRO A 198 10.11 3.93 5.58
C PRO A 198 8.93 3.93 4.60
N VAL A 199 8.96 3.01 3.64
CA VAL A 199 7.92 2.85 2.63
C VAL A 199 6.60 2.44 3.28
N LEU A 200 6.65 1.42 4.12
CA LEU A 200 5.51 0.92 4.88
C LEU A 200 5.87 0.93 6.36
N ILE A 201 5.07 1.66 7.15
CA ILE A 201 5.22 1.77 8.59
C ILE A 201 3.98 1.17 9.26
N GLY A 202 4.19 0.22 10.16
CA GLY A 202 3.19 -0.25 11.10
C GLY A 202 3.53 0.21 12.51
N THR A 203 2.60 0.89 13.18
CA THR A 203 2.77 1.32 14.58
C THR A 203 1.60 0.91 15.46
N GLY A 204 1.78 1.01 16.78
CA GLY A 204 0.75 0.70 17.77
C GLY A 204 0.29 -0.76 17.70
N GLN A 205 -1.02 -0.99 17.70
CA GLN A 205 -1.62 -2.33 17.65
C GLN A 205 -1.91 -2.81 16.22
N THR A 206 -1.32 -2.17 15.22
CA THR A 206 -1.57 -2.48 13.80
C THR A 206 -1.12 -3.89 13.46
N LYS A 207 -1.99 -4.63 12.76
CA LYS A 207 -1.65 -5.91 12.14
C LYS A 207 -1.47 -5.68 10.65
N LEU A 208 -0.22 -5.75 10.18
CA LEU A 208 0.12 -5.72 8.77
C LEU A 208 0.12 -7.13 8.18
N ASN A 209 -0.54 -7.29 7.04
CA ASN A 209 -0.49 -8.53 6.25
C ASN A 209 -0.06 -8.16 4.83
N VAL A 210 1.11 -8.65 4.39
CA VAL A 210 1.68 -8.29 3.08
C VAL A 210 1.93 -9.57 2.30
N HIS A 211 1.28 -9.71 1.15
CA HIS A 211 1.29 -10.94 0.36
C HIS A 211 1.50 -10.64 -1.13
N ASN A 212 2.32 -11.45 -1.81
CA ASN A 212 2.61 -11.33 -3.25
C ASN A 212 2.96 -9.90 -3.68
N SER A 213 3.63 -9.13 -2.81
CA SER A 213 3.89 -7.72 -3.03
C SER A 213 5.38 -7.47 -3.24
N SER A 214 5.70 -6.44 -4.03
CA SER A 214 7.08 -6.09 -4.35
C SER A 214 7.42 -4.71 -3.81
N PHE A 215 8.64 -4.57 -3.28
CA PHE A 215 9.23 -3.32 -2.86
C PHE A 215 10.50 -3.14 -3.67
N PHE A 216 10.54 -2.10 -4.49
CA PHE A 216 11.67 -1.77 -5.33
C PHE A 216 12.04 -0.31 -5.13
N GLY A 217 13.30 -0.01 -4.87
CA GLY A 217 13.71 1.39 -4.77
C GLY A 217 15.17 1.63 -4.99
N SER A 218 15.57 2.09 -6.17
CA SER A 218 16.95 2.56 -6.37
C SER A 218 17.14 3.94 -5.75
N GLY A 219 17.89 4.05 -4.65
CA GLY A 219 18.19 5.34 -4.03
C GLY A 219 18.50 5.24 -2.54
N ILE A 220 18.80 6.37 -1.89
CA ILE A 220 19.39 6.38 -0.54
C ILE A 220 18.34 6.35 0.57
N VAL A 221 18.68 5.63 1.65
CA VAL A 221 18.15 5.64 3.03
C VAL A 221 16.65 5.44 3.32
N SER A 222 15.85 4.87 2.42
CA SER A 222 14.50 4.41 2.84
C SER A 222 14.53 2.94 3.25
N THR A 223 13.99 2.66 4.44
CA THR A 223 13.69 1.29 4.88
C THR A 223 12.41 0.83 4.21
N ALA A 224 12.33 -0.40 3.67
CA ALA A 224 11.08 -0.83 3.04
C ALA A 224 9.95 -1.02 4.07
N ILE A 225 10.16 -1.83 5.10
CA ILE A 225 9.13 -2.06 6.12
C ILE A 225 9.70 -1.75 7.50
N MET A 226 8.97 -0.96 8.30
CA MET A 226 9.33 -0.66 9.69
C MET A 226 8.14 -0.93 10.62
N LEU A 227 8.39 -1.63 11.72
CA LEU A 227 7.44 -1.93 12.78
C LEU A 227 7.89 -1.31 14.10
N SER A 228 7.00 -0.63 14.82
CA SER A 228 7.25 -0.06 16.14
C SER A 228 6.04 -0.18 17.09
N GLU A 229 6.24 0.09 18.38
CA GLU A 229 5.17 0.27 19.38
C GLU A 229 4.14 -0.89 19.54
N ASN A 230 4.52 -2.15 19.26
CA ASN A 230 3.69 -3.39 19.28
C ASN A 230 3.07 -3.83 17.94
N ALA A 231 3.50 -3.27 16.81
CA ALA A 231 2.94 -3.67 15.52
C ALA A 231 3.26 -5.15 15.20
N LEU A 232 2.36 -5.80 14.47
CA LEU A 232 2.52 -7.17 13.99
C LEU A 232 2.63 -7.18 12.47
N LEU A 233 3.52 -8.00 11.93
CA LEU A 233 3.66 -8.22 10.49
C LEU A 233 3.60 -9.70 10.16
N GLU A 234 2.77 -10.06 9.19
CA GLU A 234 2.89 -11.31 8.44
C GLU A 234 3.21 -10.97 6.98
N ALA A 235 4.36 -11.43 6.50
CA ALA A 235 4.82 -11.22 5.13
C ALA A 235 5.02 -12.56 4.41
N GLU A 236 4.30 -12.75 3.30
CA GLU A 236 4.36 -13.96 2.48
C GLU A 236 4.69 -13.63 1.03
N ASN A 237 5.67 -14.33 0.44
CA ASN A 237 6.04 -14.16 -0.96
C ASN A 237 6.30 -12.68 -1.32
N VAL A 238 6.99 -11.97 -0.41
CA VAL A 238 7.36 -10.57 -0.58
C VAL A 238 8.75 -10.49 -1.20
N SER A 239 8.92 -9.63 -2.19
CA SER A 239 10.24 -9.30 -2.76
C SER A 239 10.62 -7.89 -2.37
N ILE A 240 11.73 -7.70 -1.66
CA ILE A 240 12.29 -6.39 -1.35
C ILE A 240 13.66 -6.28 -1.99
N THR A 241 13.82 -5.32 -2.89
CA THR A 241 15.02 -5.18 -3.69
C THR A 241 15.50 -3.74 -3.78
N ARG A 242 16.82 -3.56 -3.62
CA ARG A 242 17.55 -2.28 -3.79
C ARG A 242 17.29 -1.18 -2.76
N CYS A 243 16.65 -1.47 -1.63
CA CYS A 243 16.32 -0.43 -0.64
C CYS A 243 17.57 0.21 -0.02
N GLY A 244 17.56 1.54 0.09
CA GLY A 244 18.72 2.33 0.51
C GLY A 244 19.06 2.28 2.01
N SER A 245 18.16 1.80 2.87
CA SER A 245 18.45 1.47 4.28
C SER A 245 18.23 -0.03 4.48
N HIS A 246 17.34 -0.42 5.38
CA HIS A 246 17.05 -1.82 5.68
C HIS A 246 15.85 -2.33 4.86
N SER A 247 15.82 -3.63 4.64
CA SER A 247 14.66 -4.26 4.01
C SER A 247 13.50 -4.39 5.01
N LEU A 248 13.81 -4.75 6.26
CA LEU A 248 12.84 -4.83 7.34
C LEU A 248 13.48 -4.37 8.66
N VAL A 249 12.79 -3.51 9.39
CA VAL A 249 13.13 -3.13 10.76
C VAL A 249 12.00 -3.55 11.69
N VAL A 250 12.34 -4.33 12.72
CA VAL A 250 11.42 -4.73 13.79
C VAL A 250 11.92 -4.15 15.10
N SER A 251 11.23 -3.15 15.64
CA SER A 251 11.61 -2.49 16.89
C SER A 251 10.60 -2.69 18.02
N ASP A 252 11.04 -2.30 19.21
CA ASP A 252 10.25 -2.25 20.45
C ASP A 252 9.73 -3.62 20.84
N THR A 253 8.42 -3.81 20.92
CA THR A 253 7.75 -5.08 21.24
C THR A 253 6.99 -5.64 20.03
N SER A 254 7.33 -5.14 18.84
CA SER A 254 6.73 -5.55 17.57
C SER A 254 7.18 -6.96 17.18
N SER A 255 6.38 -7.66 16.39
CA SER A 255 6.70 -9.01 15.92
C SER A 255 6.49 -9.15 14.42
N ALA A 256 7.38 -9.87 13.76
CA ALA A 256 7.28 -10.16 12.33
C ALA A 256 7.42 -11.67 12.08
N LEU A 257 6.53 -12.20 11.24
CA LEU A 257 6.65 -13.51 10.62
C LEU A 257 6.85 -13.30 9.13
N VAL A 258 7.96 -13.79 8.61
CA VAL A 258 8.33 -13.65 7.20
C VAL A 258 8.51 -15.03 6.61
N PHE A 259 7.86 -15.32 5.49
CA PHE A 259 8.04 -16.62 4.83
C PHE A 259 7.98 -16.55 3.32
N ARG A 260 8.75 -17.43 2.68
CA ARG A 260 8.91 -17.47 1.20
C ARG A 260 9.27 -16.11 0.58
N SER A 261 9.94 -15.24 1.33
CA SER A 261 10.23 -13.86 0.91
C SER A 261 11.70 -13.68 0.56
N VAL A 262 11.99 -12.76 -0.35
CA VAL A 262 13.33 -12.50 -0.86
C VAL A 262 13.71 -11.06 -0.52
N PHE A 263 14.85 -10.89 0.16
CA PHE A 263 15.45 -9.60 0.46
C PHE A 263 16.80 -9.53 -0.25
N SER A 264 16.95 -8.63 -1.22
CA SER A 264 18.15 -8.60 -2.06
C SER A 264 18.64 -7.18 -2.35
N GLN A 265 19.95 -7.01 -2.47
CA GLN A 265 20.57 -5.76 -2.97
C GLN A 265 20.24 -4.49 -2.18
N SER A 266 19.69 -4.60 -0.96
CA SER A 266 19.51 -3.48 -0.03
C SER A 266 20.80 -3.20 0.73
N ASN A 267 20.99 -1.97 1.22
CA ASN A 267 22.17 -1.62 2.04
C ASN A 267 22.19 -2.38 3.38
N GLY A 268 21.01 -2.59 3.96
CA GLY A 268 20.77 -3.42 5.13
C GLY A 268 19.74 -4.52 4.85
N GLY A 269 19.95 -5.68 5.44
CA GLY A 269 19.01 -6.80 5.40
C GLY A 269 17.84 -6.57 6.36
N ILE A 270 17.70 -7.46 7.34
CA ILE A 270 16.70 -7.35 8.40
C ILE A 270 17.39 -6.87 9.68
N TRP A 271 16.83 -5.87 10.35
CA TRP A 271 17.30 -5.37 11.63
C TRP A 271 16.22 -5.53 12.70
N VAL A 272 16.49 -6.43 13.66
CA VAL A 272 15.67 -6.60 14.85
C VAL A 272 16.37 -5.88 16.00
N LYS A 273 15.67 -4.97 16.67
CA LYS A 273 16.23 -4.21 17.80
C LYS A 273 15.24 -4.10 18.95
N ASN A 274 15.76 -3.75 20.13
CA ASN A 274 15.02 -3.75 21.39
C ASN A 274 14.45 -5.15 21.68
N ASN A 275 13.16 -5.28 22.01
CA ASN A 275 12.48 -6.54 22.28
C ASN A 275 11.71 -7.07 21.05
N GLY A 276 12.07 -6.61 19.85
CA GLY A 276 11.41 -7.02 18.61
C GLY A 276 11.59 -8.53 18.38
N GLN A 277 10.58 -9.17 17.81
CA GLN A 277 10.61 -10.61 17.51
C GLN A 277 10.52 -10.84 16.00
N LEU A 278 11.33 -11.78 15.50
CA LEU A 278 11.32 -12.15 14.09
C LEU A 278 11.33 -13.67 13.98
N GLU A 279 10.40 -14.18 13.20
CA GLU A 279 10.37 -15.56 12.73
C GLU A 279 10.52 -15.59 11.20
N ILE A 280 11.40 -16.45 10.68
CA ILE A 280 11.62 -16.64 9.25
C ILE A 280 11.33 -18.10 8.90
N ARG A 281 10.51 -18.36 7.87
CA ARG A 281 10.18 -19.71 7.37
C ARG A 281 10.38 -19.87 5.86
#